data_AF-A0AAW0EFT0-F1
#
_entry.id   AF-A0AAW0EFT0-F1
#
_cell.length_a   1.000
_cell.length_b   1.000
_cell.length_c   1.000
_cell.angle_alpha   90.00
_cell.angle_beta   90.00
_cell.angle_gamma   90.00
#
_symmetry.space_group_name_H-M   'P 1'
#
loop_
_entity.id
_entity.type
_entity.pdbx_description
1 polymer ?
#
loop_
_entity_poly.entity_id
_entity_poly.type
_entity_poly.pdbx_seq_one_letter_code
_entity_poly.pdbx_strand_id
1 'polypeptide(L)'
;MDLVALAPSTNGRVSGKSWKPNKSATIRSHLQNGVKTKSWQDRVDQTKRAQATKLVERELKEEKQAEATRRREITMARKKAAEERRRLEEDKAKMGARKAARLRRKLGRSKKVNG
;
A
#
# COMPACT_ATOMS: atom_id res chain seq x y z
N MET A 1 15.92 47.95 52.31
CA MET A 1 14.51 48.06 51.90
C MET A 1 14.34 47.16 50.69
N ASP A 2 13.86 45.93 50.90
CA ASP A 2 13.78 44.93 49.84
C ASP A 2 12.53 45.14 48.97
N LEU A 3 12.74 45.21 47.66
CA LEU A 3 11.66 45.40 46.67
C LEU A 3 10.93 44.08 46.46
N VAL A 4 9.71 43.97 47.02
CA VAL A 4 8.84 42.81 46.82
C VAL A 4 8.18 42.90 45.44
N ALA A 5 8.55 42.00 44.53
CA ALA A 5 7.96 41.91 43.21
C ALA A 5 6.46 41.51 43.29
N LEU A 6 5.59 42.31 42.67
CA LEU A 6 4.14 42.07 42.59
C LEU A 6 3.82 41.13 41.42
N ALA A 7 2.90 40.19 41.63
CA ALA A 7 2.48 39.25 40.59
C ALA A 7 1.58 39.95 39.53
N PRO A 8 1.77 39.69 38.23
CA PRO A 8 0.97 40.30 37.17
C PRO A 8 -0.47 39.78 37.20
N SER A 9 -1.46 40.68 37.34
CA SER A 9 -2.88 40.30 37.29
C SER A 9 -3.40 40.32 35.85
N THR A 10 -3.78 39.17 35.31
CA THR A 10 -4.55 39.09 34.06
C THR A 10 -5.97 39.64 34.31
N ASN A 11 -6.37 40.66 33.56
CA ASN A 11 -7.70 41.31 33.58
C ASN A 11 -8.05 42.23 34.78
N GLY A 12 -7.09 42.70 35.59
CA GLY A 12 -7.28 43.87 36.48
C GLY A 12 -8.38 43.79 37.57
N ARG A 13 -9.10 42.67 37.70
CA ARG A 13 -10.27 42.53 38.58
C ARG A 13 -9.99 41.85 39.93
N VAL A 14 -8.76 41.40 40.19
CA VAL A 14 -8.42 40.71 41.46
C VAL A 14 -7.07 41.18 41.96
N SER A 15 -6.99 41.50 43.25
CA SER A 15 -5.79 42.03 43.91
C SER A 15 -4.56 41.15 43.64
N GLY A 16 -3.57 41.69 42.92
CA GLY A 16 -2.25 41.07 42.67
C GLY A 16 -1.36 41.06 43.91
N LYS A 17 -1.88 40.57 45.05
CA LYS A 17 -1.17 40.51 46.32
C LYS A 17 -0.04 39.49 46.21
N SER A 18 1.18 39.87 46.58
CA SER A 18 2.40 39.06 46.47
C SER A 18 2.36 37.73 47.23
N TRP A 19 1.50 37.59 48.23
CA TRP A 19 1.31 36.33 48.98
C TRP A 19 0.39 35.32 48.29
N LYS A 20 -0.29 35.70 47.19
CA LYS A 20 -1.17 34.79 46.46
C LYS A 20 -0.36 33.96 45.44
N PRO A 21 -0.56 32.63 45.36
CA PRO A 21 0.12 31.80 44.37
C PRO A 21 -0.31 32.16 42.95
N ASN A 22 0.61 31.99 41.99
CA ASN A 22 0.32 32.21 40.57
C ASN A 22 -0.79 31.28 40.09
N LYS A 23 -1.82 31.86 39.46
CA LYS A 23 -2.94 31.09 38.90
C LYS A 23 -2.48 30.40 37.62
N SER A 24 -2.44 29.08 37.61
CA SER A 24 -2.31 28.28 36.39
C SER A 24 -3.63 27.57 36.08
N ALA A 25 -3.91 27.34 34.80
CA ALA A 25 -5.08 26.56 34.40
C ALA A 25 -4.94 25.13 34.94
N THR A 26 -5.95 24.63 35.65
CA THR A 26 -5.97 23.24 36.11
C THR A 26 -6.14 22.30 34.92
N ILE A 27 -5.08 21.59 34.55
CA ILE A 27 -5.13 20.56 33.50
C ILE A 27 -5.72 19.28 34.11
N ARG A 28 -7.01 19.01 33.84
CA ARG A 28 -7.66 17.76 34.26
C ARG A 28 -7.53 16.74 33.13
N SER A 29 -6.87 15.63 33.42
CA SER A 29 -6.86 14.45 32.55
C SER A 29 -7.57 13.31 33.28
N HIS A 30 -8.51 12.63 32.62
CA HIS A 30 -9.15 11.42 33.13
C HIS A 30 -8.22 10.19 33.09
N LEU A 31 -7.02 10.30 32.50
CA LEU A 31 -6.06 9.21 32.45
C LEU A 31 -5.48 8.91 33.83
N GLN A 32 -5.30 7.62 34.12
CA GLN A 32 -4.56 7.16 35.29
C GLN A 32 -3.09 7.57 35.19
N ASN A 33 -2.43 7.84 36.32
CA ASN A 33 -1.05 8.36 36.33
C ASN A 33 -0.04 7.43 35.63
N GLY A 34 -0.26 6.11 35.63
CA GLY A 34 0.61 5.14 34.94
C GLY A 34 0.55 5.20 33.41
N VAL A 35 -0.53 5.76 32.84
CA VAL A 35 -0.75 5.87 31.38
C VAL A 35 -0.36 7.25 30.86
N LYS A 36 -0.10 8.21 31.76
CA LYS A 36 0.35 9.55 31.38
C LYS A 36 1.78 9.47 30.90
N THR A 37 2.02 10.09 29.76
CA THR A 37 3.38 10.32 29.27
C THR A 37 4.08 11.34 30.17
N LYS A 38 5.31 11.04 30.57
CA LYS A 38 6.06 11.85 31.55
C LYS A 38 6.52 13.16 30.93
N SER A 39 6.92 13.15 29.66
CA SER A 39 7.33 14.34 28.92
C SER A 39 6.71 14.42 27.52
N TRP A 40 6.79 15.59 26.89
CA TRP A 40 6.44 15.75 25.47
C TRP A 40 7.45 15.02 24.57
N GLN A 41 8.73 15.00 24.96
CA GLN A 41 9.79 14.29 24.25
C GLN A 41 9.47 12.80 24.14
N ASP A 42 8.99 12.18 25.23
CA ASP A 42 8.60 10.76 25.22
C ASP A 42 7.51 10.46 24.18
N ARG A 43 6.54 11.39 24.02
CA ARG A 43 5.49 11.26 23.00
C ARG A 43 6.05 11.34 21.58
N VAL A 44 6.98 12.27 21.37
CA VAL A 44 7.63 12.44 20.06
C VAL A 44 8.43 11.19 19.71
N ASP A 45 9.18 10.65 20.66
CA ASP A 45 10.00 9.45 20.44
C ASP A 45 9.14 8.21 20.20
N GLN A 46 8.05 8.04 20.95
CA GLN A 46 7.08 6.98 20.70
C GLN A 46 6.46 7.09 19.30
N THR A 47 6.13 8.30 18.87
CA THR A 47 5.57 8.57 17.55
C THR A 47 6.58 8.24 16.45
N LYS A 48 7.83 8.66 16.60
CA LYS A 48 8.93 8.33 15.66
C LYS A 48 9.12 6.82 15.53
N ARG A 49 9.14 6.09 16.65
CA ARG A 49 9.26 4.63 16.65
C ARG A 49 8.09 3.98 15.91
N ALA A 50 6.86 4.39 16.20
CA ALA A 50 5.68 3.87 15.53
C ALA A 50 5.68 4.16 14.01
N GLN A 51 6.15 5.34 13.61
CA GLN A 51 6.30 5.70 12.20
C GLN A 51 7.37 4.84 11.51
N ALA A 52 8.51 4.61 12.16
CA ALA A 52 9.57 3.75 11.64
C ALA A 52 9.07 2.31 11.45
N THR A 53 8.35 1.75 12.43
CA THR A 53 7.76 0.41 12.32
C THR A 53 6.77 0.32 11.17
N LYS A 54 5.88 1.32 11.01
CA LYS A 54 4.92 1.35 9.90
C LYS A 54 5.58 1.47 8.53
N LEU A 55 6.68 2.21 8.44
CA LEU A 55 7.45 2.34 7.20
C LEU A 55 8.01 0.98 6.78
N VAL A 56 8.68 0.28 7.71
CA VAL A 56 9.22 -1.07 7.46
C VAL A 56 8.09 -2.06 7.11
N GLU A 57 6.97 -2.02 7.82
CA GLU A 57 5.82 -2.88 7.52
C GLU A 57 5.28 -2.65 6.10
N ARG A 58 5.22 -1.38 5.67
CA ARG A 58 4.77 -1.02 4.31
C ARG A 58 5.75 -1.53 3.26
N GLU A 59 7.05 -1.29 3.44
CA GLU A 59 8.09 -1.74 2.51
C GLU A 59 8.04 -3.25 2.31
N LEU A 60 7.96 -4.03 3.40
CA LEU A 60 7.86 -5.49 3.34
C LEU A 60 6.59 -5.96 2.60
N LYS A 61 5.46 -5.27 2.79
CA LYS A 61 4.21 -5.60 2.09
C LYS A 61 4.30 -5.30 0.61
N GLU A 62 4.87 -4.16 0.24
CA GLU A 62 5.06 -3.73 -1.15
C GLU A 62 6.00 -4.69 -1.89
N GLU A 63 7.13 -5.06 -1.29
CA GLU A 63 8.06 -6.04 -1.87
C GLU A 63 7.39 -7.41 -2.11
N LYS A 64 6.66 -7.92 -1.12
CA LYS A 64 5.94 -9.19 -1.23
C LYS A 64 4.87 -9.14 -2.32
N GLN A 65 4.13 -8.03 -2.42
CA GLN A 65 3.12 -7.86 -3.46
C GLN A 65 3.76 -7.74 -4.85
N ALA A 66 4.84 -6.98 -4.99
CA ALA A 66 5.57 -6.82 -6.25
C ALA A 66 6.13 -8.15 -6.76
N GLU A 67 6.65 -9.01 -5.87
CA GLU A 67 7.10 -10.34 -6.28
C GLU A 67 5.93 -11.23 -6.72
N ALA A 68 4.82 -11.20 -5.98
CA ALA A 68 3.63 -11.98 -6.31
C ALA A 68 3.02 -11.55 -7.66
N THR A 69 2.95 -10.24 -7.93
CA THR A 69 2.47 -9.72 -9.23
C THR A 69 3.42 -10.10 -10.35
N ARG A 70 4.74 -9.94 -10.17
CA ARG A 70 5.75 -10.36 -11.16
C ARG A 70 5.60 -11.84 -11.54
N ARG A 71 5.46 -12.72 -10.55
CA ARG A 71 5.28 -14.17 -10.79
C ARG A 71 4.00 -14.42 -11.61
N ARG A 72 2.89 -13.77 -11.25
CA ARG A 72 1.61 -13.88 -11.98
C ARG A 72 1.73 -13.39 -13.42
N GLU A 73 2.36 -12.23 -13.63
CA GLU A 73 2.56 -11.64 -14.95
C GLU A 73 3.38 -12.55 -15.87
N ILE A 74 4.48 -13.12 -15.35
CA ILE A 74 5.30 -14.08 -16.09
C ILE A 74 4.47 -15.31 -16.50
N THR A 75 3.70 -15.88 -15.59
CA THR A 75 2.84 -17.03 -15.90
C THR A 75 1.78 -16.67 -16.93
N MET A 76 1.13 -15.51 -16.80
CA MET A 76 0.13 -15.04 -17.75
C MET A 76 0.74 -14.77 -19.13
N ALA A 77 1.93 -14.18 -19.19
CA ALA A 77 2.65 -13.96 -20.45
C ALA A 77 2.99 -15.28 -21.15
N ARG A 78 3.45 -16.28 -20.39
CA ARG A 78 3.74 -17.63 -20.92
C ARG A 78 2.49 -18.30 -21.47
N LYS A 79 1.36 -18.22 -20.75
CA LYS A 79 0.07 -18.76 -21.22
C LYS A 79 -0.39 -18.10 -22.51
N LYS A 80 -0.38 -16.76 -22.56
CA LYS A 80 -0.74 -15.99 -23.75
C LYS A 80 0.14 -16.35 -24.95
N ALA A 81 1.45 -16.44 -24.77
CA ALA A 81 2.38 -16.82 -25.84
C ALA A 81 2.12 -18.25 -26.36
N ALA A 82 1.79 -19.19 -25.47
CA ALA A 82 1.45 -20.56 -25.85
C ALA A 82 0.10 -20.64 -26.59
N GLU A 83 -0.89 -19.89 -26.13
CA GLU A 83 -2.22 -19.79 -26.77
C GLU A 83 -2.12 -19.18 -28.18
N GLU A 84 -1.38 -18.09 -28.33
CA GLU A 84 -1.15 -17.46 -29.64
C GLU A 84 -0.41 -18.40 -30.59
N ARG A 85 0.63 -19.11 -30.11
CA ARG A 85 1.32 -20.11 -30.94
C ARG A 85 0.37 -21.22 -31.39
N ARG A 86 -0.43 -21.76 -30.47
CA ARG A 86 -1.41 -22.81 -30.77
C ARG A 86 -2.44 -22.32 -31.79
N ARG A 87 -2.95 -21.10 -31.64
CA ARG A 87 -3.89 -20.49 -32.59
C ARG A 87 -3.30 -20.38 -34.00
N LEU A 88 -2.06 -19.90 -34.11
CA LEU A 88 -1.36 -19.81 -35.39
C LEU A 88 -1.11 -21.17 -36.02
N GLU A 89 -0.78 -22.20 -35.23
CA GLU A 89 -0.62 -23.57 -35.69
C GLU A 89 -1.95 -24.16 -36.20
N GLU A 90 -3.05 -23.96 -35.48
CA GLU A 90 -4.40 -24.37 -35.89
C GLU A 90 -4.83 -23.70 -37.20
N ASP A 91 -4.59 -22.39 -37.33
CA ASP A 91 -4.90 -21.63 -38.54
C ASP A 91 -4.04 -22.09 -39.73
N LYS A 92 -2.74 -22.33 -39.51
CA LYS A 92 -1.83 -22.88 -40.53
C LYS A 92 -2.29 -24.27 -40.98
N ALA A 93 -2.67 -25.14 -40.05
CA ALA A 93 -3.19 -26.48 -40.35
C ALA A 93 -4.48 -26.41 -41.17
N LYS A 94 -5.42 -25.53 -40.79
CA LYS A 94 -6.67 -25.29 -41.53
C LYS A 94 -6.43 -24.81 -42.95
N MET A 95 -5.50 -23.87 -43.13
CA MET A 95 -5.12 -23.37 -44.46
C MET A 95 -4.40 -24.43 -45.31
N GLY A 96 -3.50 -25.22 -44.69
CA GLY A 96 -2.86 -26.36 -45.33
C GLY A 96 -3.88 -27.40 -45.82
N ALA A 97 -4.85 -27.76 -44.98
CA ALA A 97 -5.94 -28.68 -45.33
C ALA A 97 -6.80 -28.14 -46.48
N ARG A 98 -7.16 -26.85 -46.46
CA ARG A 98 -7.91 -26.18 -47.54
C ARG A 98 -7.14 -26.20 -48.86
N LYS A 99 -5.82 -25.94 -48.84
CA LYS A 99 -4.96 -26.00 -50.03
C LYS A 99 -4.86 -27.42 -50.57
N ALA A 100 -4.65 -28.41 -49.71
CA ALA A 100 -4.63 -29.82 -50.09
C ALA A 100 -5.95 -30.26 -50.73
N ALA A 101 -7.10 -29.88 -50.15
CA ALA A 101 -8.42 -30.15 -50.72
C ALA A 101 -8.59 -29.51 -52.11
N ARG A 102 -8.12 -28.27 -52.31
CA ARG A 102 -8.16 -27.59 -53.62
C ARG A 102 -7.35 -28.35 -54.67
N LEU A 103 -6.14 -28.80 -54.33
CA LEU A 103 -5.30 -29.60 -55.23
C LEU A 103 -5.95 -30.94 -55.57
N ARG A 104 -6.55 -31.64 -54.58
CA ARG A 104 -7.29 -32.89 -54.82
C ARG A 104 -8.45 -32.69 -55.81
N ARG A 105 -9.20 -31.59 -55.71
CA ARG A 105 -10.27 -31.24 -56.67
C ARG A 105 -9.71 -30.97 -58.07
N LYS A 106 -8.60 -30.20 -58.18
CA LYS A 106 -7.97 -29.90 -59.48
C LYS A 106 -7.48 -31.17 -60.18
N LEU A 107 -6.95 -32.13 -59.42
CA LEU A 107 -6.50 -33.42 -59.94
C LEU A 107 -7.64 -34.39 -60.28
N GLY A 108 -8.91 -34.00 -60.12
CA GLY A 108 -10.06 -34.85 -60.44
C GLY A 108 -10.16 -36.13 -59.58
N ARG A 109 -9.38 -36.23 -58.50
CA ARG A 109 -9.38 -37.39 -57.58
C ARG A 109 -10.71 -37.42 -56.82
N SER A 110 -11.70 -38.10 -57.37
CA SER A 110 -12.94 -38.42 -56.67
C SER A 110 -12.70 -39.51 -55.62
N LYS A 111 -13.53 -39.56 -54.57
CA LYS A 111 -13.44 -40.54 -53.48
C LYS A 111 -13.73 -41.98 -53.92
N LYS A 112 -13.95 -42.24 -55.22
CA LYS A 112 -14.24 -43.56 -55.76
C LYS A 112 -12.94 -44.37 -55.82
N VAL A 113 -12.67 -45.09 -54.74
CA VAL A 113 -11.72 -46.20 -54.74
C VAL A 113 -12.44 -47.34 -55.45
N ASN A 114 -12.09 -47.64 -56.69
CA ASN A 114 -12.47 -48.93 -57.29
C ASN A 114 -11.63 -49.99 -56.58
N GLY A 115 -12.31 -50.96 -55.96
CA GLY A 115 -11.69 -52.20 -55.48
C GLY A 115 -11.34 -53.12 -56.62
#